data_AF-A0A813X834-F1
#
_entry.id   AF-A0A813X834-F1
#
_cell.length_a   1.000
_cell.length_b   1.000
_cell.length_c   1.000
_cell.angle_alpha   90.00
_cell.angle_beta   90.00
_cell.angle_gamma   90.00
#
_symmetry.space_group_name_H-M   'P 1'
#
loop_
_entity.id
_entity.type
_entity.pdbx_description
1 polymer ?
#
loop_
_entity_poly.entity_id
_entity_poly.type
_entity_poly.pdbx_seq_one_letter_code
_entity_poly.pdbx_strand_id
1 'polypeptide(L)'
;MVNDFQLIIDDEKYFTLSNESVSTNRGFYSSDKGKTPPQVKFKRNQKYQRKVLVRIAISTNGISSPFFPEQQQAINEVTYLNQCIIRRTSNSITRYLDQNNVQFVTRDFNSQNCPQARPIETLWSILNNMVYDEGWEVENIHQLKQRIMEKIEEFDVKVVQSIFSGIRKQLRKIDDHGPYSACSS
;
A
#
# COMPACT_ATOMS: atom_id res chain seq x y z
N MET A 1 -18.33 12.49 -24.76
CA MET A 1 -18.20 12.33 -23.31
C MET A 1 -18.95 11.08 -22.92
N VAL A 2 -18.31 10.10 -22.29
CA VAL A 2 -18.98 9.09 -21.47
C VAL A 2 -18.08 8.90 -20.26
N ASN A 3 -18.37 9.64 -19.20
CA ASN A 3 -17.76 9.47 -17.88
C ASN A 3 -18.90 9.11 -16.93
N ASP A 4 -19.58 7.99 -17.20
CA ASP A 4 -20.81 7.62 -16.47
C ASP A 4 -20.55 6.75 -15.25
N PHE A 5 -19.27 6.57 -14.87
CA PHE A 5 -18.92 5.82 -13.67
C PHE A 5 -17.81 6.52 -12.89
N GLN A 6 -17.92 6.43 -11.56
CA GLN A 6 -16.86 6.78 -10.63
C GLN A 6 -16.03 5.53 -10.35
N LEU A 7 -14.74 5.57 -10.69
CA LEU A 7 -13.82 4.49 -10.36
C LEU A 7 -13.42 4.61 -8.88
N ILE A 8 -13.63 3.54 -8.13
CA ILE A 8 -13.17 3.38 -6.76
C ILE A 8 -12.13 2.25 -6.75
N ILE A 9 -10.99 2.49 -6.10
CA ILE A 9 -9.91 1.51 -5.97
C ILE A 9 -9.61 1.35 -4.48
N ASP A 10 -9.63 0.12 -3.98
CA ASP A 10 -9.21 -0.22 -2.63
C ASP A 10 -8.00 -1.16 -2.63
N ASP A 11 -7.21 -1.08 -1.56
CA ASP A 11 -6.10 -1.99 -1.31
C ASP A 11 -5.67 -1.97 0.16
N GLU A 12 -4.70 -2.80 0.51
CA GLU A 12 -4.16 -2.94 1.86
C GLU A 12 -2.64 -2.90 1.91
N LYS A 13 -2.09 -2.19 2.91
CA LYS A 13 -0.64 -2.11 3.11
C LYS A 13 -0.27 -2.30 4.58
N TYR A 14 0.87 -2.94 4.81
CA TYR A 14 1.49 -3.01 6.13
C TYR A 14 2.38 -1.80 6.41
N PHE A 15 2.21 -1.22 7.59
CA PHE A 15 3.11 -0.23 8.19
C PHE A 15 3.78 -0.83 9.42
N THR A 16 5.05 -0.54 9.64
CA THR A 16 5.86 -1.01 10.77
C THR A 16 6.11 0.14 11.75
N LEU A 17 6.54 -0.18 12.98
CA LEU A 17 6.87 0.85 13.97
C LEU A 17 8.07 1.74 13.58
N SER A 18 8.96 1.21 12.76
CA SER A 18 10.05 1.94 12.14
C SER A 18 10.21 1.47 10.70
N ASN A 19 10.54 2.38 9.79
CA ASN A 19 10.70 2.03 8.38
C ASN A 19 12.16 1.86 7.99
N GLU A 20 12.59 0.65 7.67
CA GLU A 20 13.94 0.38 7.15
C GLU A 20 14.07 0.63 5.64
N SER A 21 12.94 0.78 4.92
CA SER A 21 12.89 0.93 3.46
C SER A 21 12.96 2.37 2.95
N VAL A 22 12.73 3.37 3.80
CA VAL A 22 13.06 4.77 3.47
C VAL A 22 14.54 4.95 3.73
N SER A 23 15.30 5.28 2.67
CA SER A 23 16.73 5.55 2.73
C SER A 23 16.98 6.74 3.65
N THR A 24 17.18 6.44 4.91
CA THR A 24 17.63 7.37 5.93
C THR A 24 19.09 7.05 6.21
N ASN A 25 19.83 8.00 6.78
CA ASN A 25 21.23 7.80 7.20
C ASN A 25 21.38 6.84 8.40
N ARG A 26 20.59 5.77 8.44
CA ARG A 26 20.55 4.75 9.49
C ARG A 26 21.56 3.61 9.27
N GLY A 27 22.40 3.71 8.25
CA GLY A 27 23.58 2.86 8.07
C GLY A 27 24.76 3.33 8.93
N PHE A 28 25.81 2.51 9.05
CA PHE A 28 27.07 2.95 9.64
C PHE A 28 28.04 3.41 8.55
N TYR A 29 28.76 4.50 8.82
CA TYR A 29 29.88 4.93 8.00
C TYR A 29 31.17 4.42 8.64
N SER A 30 32.04 3.83 7.83
CA SER A 30 33.36 3.43 8.28
C SER A 30 34.37 3.50 7.15
N SER A 31 35.54 4.04 7.47
CA SER A 31 36.73 4.03 6.60
C SER A 31 37.43 2.67 6.56
N ASP A 32 37.14 1.77 7.52
CA ASP A 32 37.70 0.43 7.60
C ASP A 32 36.69 -0.57 8.18
N LYS A 33 36.04 -1.33 7.28
CA LYS A 33 35.07 -2.37 7.66
C LYS A 33 35.72 -3.48 8.50
N GLY A 34 37.02 -3.76 8.39
CA GLY A 34 37.69 -4.80 9.19
C GLY A 34 37.69 -4.46 10.68
N LYS A 35 37.97 -3.20 11.02
CA LYS A 35 38.09 -2.71 12.41
C LYS A 35 36.78 -2.24 13.05
N THR A 36 35.69 -2.18 12.27
CA THR A 36 34.42 -1.66 12.79
C THR A 36 33.80 -2.64 13.80
N PRO A 37 33.37 -2.17 14.99
CA PRO A 37 32.81 -3.06 16.01
C PRO A 37 31.54 -3.79 15.54
N PRO A 38 31.32 -5.05 15.94
CA PRO A 38 30.14 -5.82 15.57
C PRO A 38 28.82 -5.13 15.91
N GLN A 39 28.73 -4.43 17.05
CA GLN A 39 27.54 -3.68 17.46
C GLN A 39 27.17 -2.50 16.54
N VAL A 40 28.12 -2.02 15.74
CA VAL A 40 27.91 -0.97 14.73
C VAL A 40 27.60 -1.60 13.36
N LYS A 41 28.22 -2.75 13.06
CA LYS A 41 27.99 -3.51 11.81
C LYS A 41 26.64 -4.20 11.75
N PHE A 42 26.19 -4.75 12.87
CA PHE A 42 25.07 -5.67 12.93
C PHE A 42 23.98 -5.09 13.82
N LYS A 43 22.95 -4.51 13.21
CA LYS A 43 21.69 -4.20 13.88
C LYS A 43 20.87 -5.48 13.96
N ARG A 44 20.50 -5.92 15.16
CA ARG A 44 19.57 -7.05 15.33
C ARG A 44 18.18 -6.60 14.87
N ASN A 45 17.75 -7.07 13.70
CA ASN A 45 16.37 -6.90 13.27
C ASN A 45 15.51 -7.96 13.98
N GLN A 46 14.46 -7.52 14.66
CA GLN A 46 13.47 -8.44 15.23
C GLN A 46 12.77 -9.16 14.08
N LYS A 47 12.78 -10.50 14.09
CA LYS A 47 12.22 -11.36 13.02
C LYS A 47 10.73 -11.07 12.71
N TYR A 48 10.02 -10.43 13.64
CA TYR A 48 8.65 -9.97 13.49
C TYR A 48 8.49 -8.58 14.10
N GLN A 49 8.88 -7.53 13.37
CA GLN A 49 8.52 -6.16 13.76
C GLN A 49 7.00 -6.05 13.87
N ARG A 50 6.54 -5.40 14.93
CA ARG A 50 5.13 -5.06 15.11
C ARG A 50 4.69 -4.20 13.93
N LYS A 51 3.55 -4.57 13.32
CA LYS A 51 3.02 -3.94 12.12
C LYS A 51 1.51 -3.74 12.21
N VAL A 52 1.00 -2.82 11.42
CA VAL A 52 -0.44 -2.54 11.27
C VAL A 52 -0.81 -2.78 9.81
N LEU A 53 -1.89 -3.50 9.57
CA LEU A 53 -2.51 -3.59 8.25
C LEU A 53 -3.48 -2.42 8.13
N VAL A 54 -3.38 -1.67 7.05
CA VAL A 54 -4.23 -0.51 6.76
C VAL A 54 -4.96 -0.78 5.47
N ARG A 55 -6.28 -0.58 5.47
CA ARG A 55 -7.13 -0.63 4.28
C ARG A 55 -7.71 0.75 4.00
N ILE A 56 -7.61 1.19 2.76
CA ILE A 56 -8.22 2.44 2.28
C ILE A 56 -8.86 2.20 0.92
N ALA A 57 -9.87 3.01 0.62
CA ALA A 57 -10.42 3.16 -0.72
C ALA A 57 -10.18 4.60 -1.21
N ILE A 58 -9.91 4.75 -2.50
CA ILE A 58 -9.70 6.04 -3.15
C ILE A 58 -10.57 6.21 -4.38
N SER A 59 -10.90 7.46 -4.67
CA SER A 59 -11.52 7.89 -5.92
C SER A 59 -11.07 9.31 -6.26
N THR A 60 -11.56 9.87 -7.36
CA THR A 60 -11.35 11.28 -7.72
C THR A 60 -11.92 12.27 -6.68
N ASN A 61 -12.75 11.80 -5.74
CA ASN A 61 -13.35 12.63 -4.70
C ASN A 61 -12.54 12.66 -3.40
N GLY A 62 -11.52 11.80 -3.26
CA GLY A 62 -10.71 11.74 -2.04
C GLY A 62 -10.34 10.33 -1.61
N ILE A 63 -9.87 10.25 -0.36
CA ILE A 63 -9.42 9.04 0.32
C ILE A 63 -10.43 8.73 1.43
N SER A 64 -10.84 7.47 1.58
CA SER A 64 -11.69 7.05 2.69
C SER A 64 -10.93 7.11 4.02
N SER A 65 -11.67 7.17 5.13
CA SER A 65 -11.06 6.90 6.44
C SER A 65 -10.40 5.51 6.44
N PRO A 66 -9.21 5.36 7.05
CA PRO A 66 -8.52 4.09 7.09
C PRO A 66 -9.24 3.08 7.98
N PHE A 67 -9.36 1.85 7.49
CA PHE A 67 -9.81 0.72 8.28
C PHE A 67 -8.61 -0.10 8.76
N PHE A 68 -8.56 -0.40 10.05
CA PHE A 68 -7.51 -1.20 10.68
C PHE A 68 -8.08 -2.55 11.12
N PRO A 69 -7.90 -3.62 10.33
CA PRO A 69 -8.36 -4.96 10.70
C PRO A 69 -7.70 -5.41 12.01
N GLU A 70 -8.45 -6.14 12.85
CA GLU A 70 -7.86 -6.85 13.97
C GLU A 70 -6.87 -7.90 13.45
N GLN A 71 -5.60 -7.75 13.82
CA GLN A 71 -4.57 -8.71 13.44
C GLN A 71 -4.63 -9.92 14.36
N GLN A 72 -5.06 -11.06 13.83
CA GLN A 72 -4.78 -12.35 14.46
C GLN A 72 -3.28 -12.65 14.32
N GLN A 73 -2.70 -13.33 15.31
CA GLN A 73 -1.25 -13.58 15.42
C GLN A 73 -0.62 -14.10 14.11
N ALA A 74 0.64 -13.71 13.89
CA ALA A 74 1.56 -14.13 12.82
C ALA A 74 0.90 -14.84 11.63
N ILE A 75 0.56 -14.05 10.60
CA ILE A 75 0.03 -14.55 9.34
C ILE A 75 1.04 -15.53 8.72
N ASN A 76 0.70 -16.81 8.72
CA ASN A 76 1.35 -17.83 7.92
C ASN A 76 0.89 -17.69 6.45
N GLU A 77 1.71 -18.16 5.51
CA GLU A 77 1.46 -18.10 4.06
C GLU A 77 0.06 -18.66 3.70
N VAL A 78 -0.37 -19.69 4.43
CA VAL A 78 -1.70 -20.30 4.31
C VAL A 78 -2.83 -19.35 4.72
N THR A 79 -2.68 -18.58 5.80
CA THR A 79 -3.66 -17.54 6.19
C THR A 79 -3.69 -16.41 5.19
N TYR A 80 -2.55 -16.02 4.60
CA TYR A 80 -2.50 -14.99 3.57
C TYR A 80 -3.30 -15.39 2.31
N LEU A 81 -3.10 -16.62 1.82
CA LEU A 81 -3.85 -17.17 0.69
C LEU A 81 -5.36 -17.27 1.02
N ASN A 82 -5.71 -17.82 2.19
CA ASN A 82 -7.11 -18.09 2.56
C ASN A 82 -7.89 -16.84 2.99
N GLN A 83 -7.27 -15.86 3.64
CA GLN A 83 -7.96 -14.68 4.15
C GLN A 83 -7.82 -13.44 3.27
N CYS A 84 -6.74 -13.28 2.51
CA CYS A 84 -6.52 -12.06 1.70
C CYS A 84 -6.89 -12.28 0.22
N ILE A 85 -6.48 -13.40 -0.38
CA ILE A 85 -6.78 -13.69 -1.79
C ILE A 85 -8.20 -14.26 -1.97
N ILE A 86 -8.58 -15.26 -1.17
CA ILE A 86 -9.92 -15.88 -1.28
C ILE A 86 -11.04 -14.93 -0.82
N ARG A 87 -10.81 -14.04 0.16
CA ARG A 87 -11.84 -13.05 0.54
C ARG A 87 -12.06 -12.00 -0.55
N ARG A 88 -11.01 -11.47 -1.18
CA ARG A 88 -11.13 -10.46 -2.24
C ARG A 88 -11.96 -10.94 -3.44
N THR A 89 -12.02 -12.25 -3.66
CA THR A 89 -12.85 -12.88 -4.70
C THR A 89 -13.86 -13.87 -4.11
N SER A 90 -14.30 -13.66 -2.86
CA SER A 90 -15.28 -14.54 -2.24
C SER A 90 -16.61 -14.38 -2.94
N ASN A 91 -17.24 -15.50 -3.31
CA ASN A 91 -18.60 -15.51 -3.86
C ASN A 91 -19.59 -14.70 -3.00
N SER A 92 -19.36 -14.58 -1.68
CA SER A 92 -20.19 -13.75 -0.80
C SER A 92 -20.05 -12.25 -1.03
N ILE A 93 -18.84 -11.76 -1.33
CA ILE A 93 -18.59 -10.34 -1.64
C ILE A 93 -19.11 -10.00 -3.03
N THR A 94 -18.81 -10.83 -4.03
CA THR A 94 -19.35 -10.68 -5.38
C THR A 94 -20.87 -10.61 -5.36
N ARG A 95 -21.54 -11.55 -4.67
CA ARG A 95 -23.00 -11.53 -4.50
C ARG A 95 -23.50 -10.28 -3.81
N TYR A 96 -22.81 -9.80 -2.77
CA TYR A 96 -23.19 -8.57 -2.08
C TYR A 96 -23.10 -7.36 -3.03
N LEU A 97 -22.03 -7.24 -3.80
CA LEU A 97 -21.87 -6.18 -4.79
C LEU A 97 -22.95 -6.25 -5.87
N ASP A 98 -23.21 -7.44 -6.40
CA ASP A 98 -24.29 -7.68 -7.37
C ASP A 98 -25.67 -7.30 -6.80
N GLN A 99 -25.99 -7.76 -5.59
CA GLN A 99 -27.25 -7.45 -4.89
C GLN A 99 -27.45 -5.96 -4.64
N ASN A 100 -26.36 -5.21 -4.45
CA ASN A 100 -26.39 -3.76 -4.24
C ASN A 100 -26.16 -2.98 -5.54
N ASN A 101 -26.16 -3.63 -6.71
CA ASN A 101 -25.92 -3.02 -8.02
C ASN A 101 -24.61 -2.22 -8.11
N VAL A 102 -23.56 -2.68 -7.41
CA VAL A 102 -22.22 -2.09 -7.47
C VAL A 102 -21.42 -2.78 -8.57
N GLN A 103 -21.06 -2.04 -9.61
CA GLN A 103 -20.19 -2.56 -10.66
C GLN A 103 -18.77 -2.76 -10.13
N PHE A 104 -18.17 -3.91 -10.41
CA PHE A 104 -16.80 -4.23 -9.99
C PHE A 104 -16.01 -4.89 -11.12
N VAL A 105 -14.69 -4.75 -11.07
CA VAL A 105 -13.78 -5.41 -12.01
C VAL A 105 -13.63 -6.87 -11.56
N THR A 106 -13.99 -7.82 -12.44
CA THR A 106 -13.87 -9.25 -12.13
C THR A 106 -12.40 -9.67 -12.05
N ARG A 107 -12.15 -10.86 -11.50
CA ARG A 107 -10.80 -11.41 -11.35
C ARG A 107 -10.04 -11.48 -12.68
N ASP A 108 -10.73 -11.79 -13.78
CA ASP A 108 -10.12 -11.95 -15.10
C ASP A 108 -9.59 -10.63 -15.67
N PHE A 109 -10.22 -9.51 -15.29
CA PHE A 109 -9.79 -8.16 -15.69
C PHE A 109 -8.90 -7.47 -14.65
N ASN A 110 -8.69 -8.07 -13.48
CA ASN A 110 -7.77 -7.59 -12.45
C ASN A 110 -6.58 -8.55 -12.31
N SER A 111 -5.65 -8.48 -13.27
CA SER A 111 -4.53 -9.40 -13.38
C SER A 111 -3.74 -9.53 -12.07
N GLN A 112 -3.48 -10.77 -11.67
CA GLN A 112 -2.62 -11.07 -10.53
C GLN A 112 -1.17 -10.61 -10.82
N ASN A 113 -0.45 -10.23 -9.77
CA ASN A 113 0.96 -9.81 -9.85
C ASN A 113 1.23 -8.63 -10.80
N CYS A 114 0.23 -7.76 -11.03
CA CYS A 114 0.37 -6.53 -11.81
C CYS A 114 0.10 -5.28 -10.94
N PRO A 115 0.92 -5.03 -9.89
CA PRO A 115 0.78 -3.81 -9.08
C PRO A 115 0.98 -2.54 -9.92
N GLN A 116 1.71 -2.62 -11.03
CA GLN A 116 1.89 -1.51 -11.97
C GLN A 116 0.58 -1.08 -12.64
N ALA A 117 -0.47 -1.90 -12.64
CA ALA A 117 -1.79 -1.50 -13.12
C ALA A 117 -2.65 -0.83 -12.04
N ARG A 118 -2.14 -0.74 -10.79
CA ARG A 118 -2.89 -0.29 -9.61
C ARG A 118 -2.33 1.05 -9.10
N PRO A 119 -2.98 2.18 -9.43
CA PRO A 119 -2.50 3.53 -9.08
C PRO A 119 -2.41 3.80 -7.57
N ILE A 120 -3.14 3.02 -6.76
CA ILE A 120 -3.10 3.12 -5.29
C ILE A 120 -1.71 2.81 -4.72
N GLU A 121 -0.84 2.10 -5.45
CA GLU A 121 0.57 1.88 -5.09
C GLU A 121 1.36 3.20 -5.02
N THR A 122 1.04 4.16 -5.88
CA THR A 122 1.63 5.51 -5.84
C THR A 122 1.22 6.22 -4.55
N LEU A 123 -0.07 6.15 -4.20
CA LEU A 123 -0.58 6.74 -2.95
C LEU A 123 0.10 6.12 -1.73
N TRP A 124 0.24 4.79 -1.73
CA TRP A 124 0.95 4.07 -0.67
C TRP A 124 2.39 4.51 -0.51
N SER A 125 3.07 4.82 -1.60
CA SER A 125 4.45 5.31 -1.58
C SER A 125 4.53 6.71 -0.98
N ILE A 126 3.61 7.60 -1.35
CA ILE A 126 3.52 8.96 -0.80
C ILE A 126 3.22 8.91 0.70
N LEU A 127 2.18 8.16 1.10
CA LEU A 127 1.79 8.03 2.50
C LEU A 127 2.91 7.41 3.34
N ASN A 128 3.61 6.40 2.81
CA ASN A 128 4.77 5.83 3.46
C ASN A 128 5.85 6.89 3.73
N ASN A 129 6.20 7.71 2.74
CA ASN A 129 7.17 8.78 2.95
C ASN A 129 6.71 9.81 3.99
N MET A 130 5.42 10.18 3.98
CA MET A 130 4.86 11.13 4.96
C MET A 130 4.85 10.58 6.39
N VAL A 131 4.54 9.30 6.58
CA VAL A 131 4.48 8.66 7.90
C VAL A 131 5.85 8.62 8.56
N TYR A 132 6.89 8.27 7.78
CA TYR A 132 8.27 8.10 8.28
C TYR A 132 9.20 9.25 7.95
N ASP A 133 8.62 10.41 7.63
CA ASP A 133 9.38 11.62 7.34
C ASP A 133 10.33 11.96 8.50
N GLU A 134 11.49 12.53 8.18
CA GLU A 134 12.56 12.84 9.15
C GLU A 134 13.04 11.64 9.99
N GLY A 135 12.80 10.41 9.52
CA GLY A 135 13.19 9.20 10.23
C GLY A 135 12.31 8.89 11.44
N TRP A 136 11.06 9.34 11.43
CA TRP A 136 10.08 9.12 12.49
C TRP A 136 9.92 7.62 12.83
N GLU A 137 9.93 7.31 14.13
CA GLU A 137 9.74 5.97 14.70
C GLU A 137 8.76 6.06 15.88
N VAL A 138 8.01 4.99 16.13
CA VAL A 138 7.06 4.91 17.25
C VAL A 138 7.25 3.67 18.10
N GLU A 139 6.87 3.80 19.36
CA GLU A 139 7.02 2.72 20.33
C GLU A 139 5.85 1.73 20.29
N ASN A 140 4.67 2.19 19.85
CA ASN A 140 3.46 1.39 19.89
C ASN A 140 2.52 1.58 18.69
N ILE A 141 1.63 0.60 18.54
CA ILE A 141 0.66 0.49 17.44
C ILE A 141 -0.37 1.62 17.46
N HIS A 142 -0.75 2.11 18.65
CA HIS A 142 -1.73 3.18 18.75
C HIS A 142 -1.18 4.48 18.13
N GLN A 143 0.05 4.87 18.48
CA GLN A 143 0.71 6.03 17.89
C GLN A 143 0.87 5.90 16.37
N LEU A 144 1.23 4.71 15.88
CA LEU A 144 1.31 4.45 14.44
C LEU A 144 -0.03 4.67 13.73
N LYS A 145 -1.13 4.16 14.30
CA LYS A 145 -2.48 4.35 13.76
C LYS A 145 -2.87 5.83 13.72
N GLN A 146 -2.62 6.57 14.81
CA GLN A 146 -2.90 8.01 14.88
C GLN A 146 -2.14 8.77 13.81
N ARG A 147 -0.83 8.52 13.68
CA ARG A 147 -0.02 9.15 12.64
C ARG A 147 -0.51 8.87 11.23
N ILE A 148 -0.90 7.62 10.94
CA ILE A 148 -1.45 7.24 9.64
C ILE A 148 -2.75 8.01 9.35
N MET A 149 -3.63 8.15 10.35
CA MET A 149 -4.86 8.94 10.20
C MET A 149 -4.55 10.41 9.92
N GLU A 150 -3.68 11.03 10.73
CA GLU A 150 -3.21 12.42 10.52
C GLU A 150 -2.65 12.63 9.11
N LYS A 151 -1.76 11.72 8.66
CA LYS A 151 -1.15 11.83 7.34
C LYS A 151 -2.11 11.62 6.19
N ILE A 152 -3.16 10.83 6.36
CA ILE A 152 -4.21 10.68 5.36
C ILE A 152 -5.04 11.97 5.26
N GLU A 153 -5.33 12.63 6.37
CA GLU A 153 -6.08 13.89 6.40
C GLU A 153 -5.30 15.06 5.75
N GLU A 154 -3.97 15.00 5.74
CA GLU A 154 -3.11 15.98 5.06
C GLU A 154 -3.14 15.90 3.52
N PHE A 155 -3.71 14.85 2.91
CA PHE A 155 -3.73 14.72 1.45
C PHE A 155 -4.67 15.75 0.80
N ASP A 156 -4.11 16.56 -0.10
CA ASP A 156 -4.93 17.34 -1.05
C ASP A 156 -5.64 16.38 -2.02
N VAL A 157 -6.93 16.57 -2.24
CA VAL A 157 -7.74 15.83 -3.22
C VAL A 157 -7.11 15.85 -4.63
N LYS A 158 -6.35 16.88 -4.96
CA LYS A 158 -5.59 16.98 -6.23
C LYS A 158 -4.58 15.85 -6.40
N VAL A 159 -4.03 15.31 -5.31
CA VAL A 159 -3.11 14.16 -5.37
C VAL A 159 -3.83 12.95 -5.94
N VAL A 160 -5.00 12.59 -5.40
CA VAL A 160 -5.77 11.46 -5.92
C VAL A 160 -6.30 11.74 -7.34
N GLN A 161 -6.75 12.96 -7.63
CA GLN A 161 -7.18 13.33 -8.99
C GLN A 161 -6.04 13.16 -10.02
N SER A 162 -4.82 13.57 -9.66
CA SER A 162 -3.63 13.39 -10.49
C SER A 162 -3.31 11.91 -10.72
N ILE A 163 -3.35 11.09 -9.66
CA ILE A 163 -3.18 9.63 -9.75
C ILE A 163 -4.21 9.02 -10.73
N PHE A 164 -5.48 9.44 -10.65
CA PHE A 164 -6.54 8.93 -11.51
C PHE A 164 -6.45 9.41 -12.96
N SER A 165 -5.89 10.59 -13.21
CA SER A 165 -5.75 11.13 -14.57
C SER A 165 -4.86 10.28 -15.48
N GLY A 166 -3.87 9.58 -14.92
CA GLY A 166 -2.91 8.76 -15.66
C GLY A 166 -3.39 7.34 -15.98
N ILE A 167 -4.45 6.85 -15.33
CA ILE A 167 -4.83 5.42 -15.34
C ILE A 167 -5.06 4.90 -16.75
N ARG A 168 -5.87 5.61 -17.56
CA ARG A 168 -6.20 5.15 -18.91
C ARG A 168 -4.96 5.03 -19.79
N LYS A 169 -4.02 5.97 -19.67
CA LYS A 169 -2.76 5.97 -20.42
C LYS A 169 -1.86 4.81 -19.96
N GLN A 170 -1.79 4.59 -18.65
CA GLN A 170 -1.01 3.52 -18.05
C GLN A 170 -1.53 2.13 -18.46
N LEU A 171 -2.84 1.90 -18.35
CA LEU A 171 -3.45 0.63 -18.74
C LEU A 171 -3.27 0.34 -20.23
N ARG A 172 -3.43 1.35 -21.11
CA ARG A 172 -3.13 1.18 -22.55
C ARG A 172 -1.68 0.82 -22.80
N LYS A 173 -0.74 1.49 -22.13
CA LYS A 173 0.69 1.19 -22.28
C LYS A 173 0.99 -0.26 -21.87
N ILE A 174 0.38 -0.72 -20.77
CA ILE A 174 0.49 -2.11 -20.29
C ILE A 174 -0.11 -3.10 -21.29
N ASP A 175 -1.26 -2.79 -21.87
CA ASP A 175 -1.91 -3.61 -22.89
C ASP A 175 -1.03 -3.74 -24.15
N ASP A 176 -0.50 -2.62 -24.63
CA ASP A 176 0.30 -2.56 -25.86
C ASP A 176 1.70 -3.17 -25.71
N HIS A 177 2.36 -3.00 -24.56
CA HIS A 177 3.80 -3.27 -24.38
C HIS A 177 4.13 -4.15 -23.16
N GLY A 178 3.12 -4.66 -22.45
CA GLY A 178 3.28 -5.45 -21.23
C GLY A 178 3.49 -4.62 -19.95
N PRO A 179 3.41 -5.25 -18.76
CA PRO A 179 3.32 -4.59 -17.46
C PRO A 179 4.52 -3.72 -17.07
N TYR A 180 5.72 -4.08 -17.53
CA TYR A 180 6.94 -3.33 -17.21
C TYR A 180 7.06 -2.01 -17.96
N SER A 181 6.31 -1.84 -19.05
CA SER A 181 6.29 -0.60 -19.83
C SER A 181 5.74 0.59 -19.03
N ALA A 182 4.89 0.34 -18.03
CA ALA A 182 4.34 1.39 -17.17
C ALA A 182 5.40 2.07 -16.29
N CYS A 183 6.51 1.39 -16.01
CA CYS A 183 7.59 1.89 -15.15
C CYS A 183 8.73 2.56 -15.95
N SER A 184 8.80 2.35 -17.26
CA SER A 184 9.81 2.94 -18.13
C SER A 184 9.37 4.33 -18.57
N SER A 185 10.07 5.37 -18.12
CA SER A 185 9.90 6.74 -18.63
C SER A 185 10.48 6.86 -20.03
#